data_AF-A0A9D2KF34-F1
#
_entry.id   AF-A0A9D2KF34-F1
#
_cell.length_a   1.000
_cell.length_b   1.000
_cell.length_c   1.000
_cell.angle_alpha   90.00
_cell.angle_beta   90.00
_cell.angle_gamma   90.00
#
_symmetry.space_group_name_H-M   'P 1'
#
loop_
_entity.id
_entity.type
_entity.pdbx_description
1 polymer ?
#
loop_
_entity_poly.entity_id
_entity_poly.type
_entity_poly.pdbx_seq_one_letter_code
_entity_poly.pdbx_strand_id
1 'polypeptide(L)'
;MAQEVGLDPKYFSRLFVSVTGERFSSYVQRERIQEAKDLLANSVRTIIDVSNSLGFSSQSYFIKVFSEVVGETPGEYLKKHRVPRG
;
A
#
# COMPACT_ATOMS: atom_id res chain seq x y z
N MET A 1 0.59 29.28 15.86
CA MET A 1 -0.24 28.34 16.66
C MET A 1 -1.09 27.57 15.67
N ALA A 2 -0.69 26.34 15.34
CA ALA A 2 -1.41 25.52 14.37
C ALA A 2 -2.69 25.00 15.01
N GLN A 3 -3.84 25.48 14.54
CA GLN A 3 -5.12 24.85 14.82
C GLN A 3 -5.13 23.53 14.05
N GLU A 4 -4.66 22.46 14.70
CA GLU A 4 -4.99 21.11 14.27
C GLU A 4 -6.51 21.03 14.23
N VAL A 5 -7.07 20.95 13.03
CA VAL A 5 -8.49 20.70 12.83
C VAL A 5 -8.73 19.28 13.31
N GLY A 6 -8.95 19.13 14.61
CA GLY A 6 -9.18 17.88 15.31
C GLY A 6 -10.54 17.32 14.94
N LEU A 7 -10.67 16.84 13.69
CA LEU A 7 -11.74 15.94 13.34
C LEU A 7 -11.51 14.67 14.16
N ASP A 8 -12.44 14.37 15.06
CA ASP A 8 -12.46 13.12 15.80
C ASP A 8 -12.23 11.96 14.80
N PRO A 9 -11.22 11.10 15.01
CA PRO A 9 -10.88 10.05 14.05
C PRO A 9 -12.03 9.12 13.70
N LYS A 10 -13.01 8.95 14.60
CA LYS A 10 -14.23 8.17 14.34
C LYS A 10 -15.22 8.95 13.50
N TYR A 11 -15.35 10.26 13.69
CA TYR A 11 -16.14 11.11 12.80
C TYR A 11 -15.55 11.11 11.40
N PHE A 12 -14.24 11.34 11.25
CA PHE A 12 -13.55 11.27 9.96
C PHE A 12 -13.73 9.90 9.30
N SER A 13 -13.51 8.81 10.04
CA SER A 13 -13.68 7.46 9.48
C SER A 13 -15.12 7.18 9.02
N ARG A 14 -16.13 7.62 9.78
CA ARG A 14 -17.54 7.48 9.39
C ARG A 14 -17.88 8.33 8.17
N LEU A 15 -17.42 9.57 8.15
CA LEU A 15 -17.61 10.47 7.02
C LEU A 15 -16.95 9.92 5.76
N PHE A 16 -15.70 9.45 5.87
CA PHE A 16 -14.96 8.87 4.76
C PHE A 16 -15.70 7.66 4.17
N VAL A 17 -16.19 6.74 5.01
CA VAL A 17 -17.01 5.61 4.55
C VAL A 17 -18.31 6.09 3.91
N SER A 18 -18.98 7.10 4.47
CA SER A 18 -20.24 7.60 3.88
C SER A 18 -20.07 8.23 2.50
N VAL A 19 -18.89 8.80 2.22
CA VAL A 19 -18.57 9.46 0.95
C VAL A 19 -17.99 8.48 -0.07
N THR A 20 -17.09 7.58 0.37
CA THR A 20 -16.30 6.71 -0.52
C THR A 20 -16.81 5.27 -0.58
N GLY A 21 -17.65 4.85 0.37
CA GLY A 21 -18.08 3.47 0.54
C GLY A 21 -17.03 2.54 1.17
N GLU A 22 -15.81 3.03 1.45
CA GLU A 22 -14.72 2.21 1.99
C GLU A 22 -14.07 2.84 3.24
N ARG A 23 -13.39 2.01 4.03
CA ARG A 23 -12.64 2.49 5.20
C ARG A 23 -11.39 3.23 4.73
N PHE A 24 -11.08 4.35 5.38
CA PHE A 24 -9.86 5.12 5.10
C PHE A 24 -8.58 4.27 5.15
N SER A 25 -8.46 3.36 6.13
CA SER A 25 -7.31 2.46 6.23
C SER A 25 -7.18 1.49 5.06
N SER A 26 -8.30 1.04 4.49
CA SER A 26 -8.33 0.19 3.29
C SER A 26 -7.95 0.98 2.05
N TYR A 27 -8.47 2.20 1.92
CA TYR A 27 -8.08 3.14 0.86
C TYR A 27 -6.56 3.37 0.88
N VAL A 28 -6.00 3.78 2.01
CA VAL A 28 -4.56 4.04 2.15
C VAL A 28 -3.72 2.80 1.85
N GLN A 29 -4.16 1.61 2.28
CA GLN A 29 -3.48 0.37 1.94
C GLN A 29 -3.46 0.13 0.42
N ARG A 30 -4.60 0.31 -0.26
CA ARG A 30 -4.66 0.16 -1.72
C ARG A 30 -3.73 1.12 -2.44
N GLU A 31 -3.72 2.40 -2.05
CA GLU A 31 -2.82 3.40 -2.65
C GLU A 31 -1.34 3.02 -2.46
N ARG A 32 -0.96 2.58 -1.25
CA ARG A 32 0.40 2.08 -0.99
C ARG A 32 0.76 0.87 -1.83
N ILE A 33 -0.17 -0.08 -2.03
CA ILE A 33 0.08 -1.24 -2.90
C ILE A 33 0.25 -0.81 -4.35
N GLN A 34 -0.48 0.20 -4.82
CA GLN A 34 -0.30 0.71 -6.17
C GLN A 34 1.09 1.33 -6.36
N GLU A 35 1.59 2.09 -5.39
CA GLU A 35 2.98 2.57 -5.38
C GLU A 35 3.99 1.40 -5.30
N ALA A 36 3.70 0.36 -4.51
CA ALA A 36 4.55 -0.83 -4.40
C ALA A 36 4.74 -1.52 -5.75
N LYS A 37 3.67 -1.64 -6.56
CA LYS A 37 3.74 -2.22 -7.90
C LYS A 37 4.73 -1.48 -8.79
N ASP A 38 4.69 -0.14 -8.76
CA ASP A 38 5.58 0.70 -9.56
C ASP A 38 7.03 0.59 -9.10
N LEU A 39 7.26 0.57 -7.78
CA LEU A 39 8.59 0.37 -7.20
C LEU A 39 9.17 -1.01 -7.55
N LEU A 40 8.35 -2.07 -7.49
CA LEU A 40 8.77 -3.42 -7.81
C LEU A 40 9.07 -3.58 -9.31
N ALA A 41 8.24 -3.02 -10.19
CA ALA A 41 8.43 -3.14 -11.64
C ALA A 41 9.62 -2.31 -12.16
N ASN A 42 9.86 -1.12 -11.60
CA ASN A 42 10.79 -0.14 -12.18
C ASN A 42 12.14 -0.03 -11.46
N SER A 43 12.33 -0.69 -10.31
CA SER A 43 13.55 -0.60 -9.51
C SER A 43 14.22 -1.96 -9.26
N VAL A 44 15.43 -1.94 -8.71
CA VAL A 44 16.15 -3.13 -8.24
C VAL A 44 15.96 -3.40 -6.74
N ARG A 45 14.97 -2.73 -6.11
CA ARG A 45 14.70 -2.88 -4.69
C ARG A 45 14.18 -4.26 -4.35
N THR A 46 14.53 -4.74 -3.16
CA THR A 46 13.98 -5.99 -2.66
C THR A 46 12.56 -5.79 -2.15
N ILE A 47 11.80 -6.89 -2.04
CA ILE A 47 10.45 -6.88 -1.44
C ILE A 47 10.49 -6.28 -0.02
N ILE A 48 11.56 -6.53 0.74
CA ILE A 48 11.76 -6.00 2.09
C ILE A 48 11.92 -4.47 2.04
N ASP A 49 12.75 -3.96 1.14
CA ASP A 49 12.99 -2.52 1.03
C ASP A 49 11.71 -1.76 0.63
N VAL A 50 10.95 -2.32 -0.31
CA VAL A 50 9.67 -1.74 -0.73
C VAL A 50 8.68 -1.73 0.45
N SER A 51 8.51 -2.86 1.14
CA SER A 51 7.66 -2.98 2.34
C SER A 51 8.01 -1.94 3.40
N ASN A 52 9.31 -1.79 3.71
CA ASN A 52 9.79 -0.84 4.72
C ASN A 52 9.57 0.61 4.27
N SER A 53 9.84 0.93 3.01
CA SER A 53 9.68 2.29 2.47
C SER A 53 8.23 2.79 2.47
N LEU A 54 7.27 1.86 2.38
CA LEU A 54 5.83 2.16 2.41
C LEU A 54 5.22 2.08 3.81
N GLY A 55 6.06 1.90 4.84
CA GLY A 55 5.65 1.91 6.25
C GLY A 55 4.79 0.71 6.66
N PHE A 56 4.99 -0.46 6.05
CA PHE A 56 4.38 -1.70 6.54
C PHE A 56 5.15 -2.21 7.76
N SER A 57 4.40 -2.66 8.78
CA SER A 57 4.96 -3.13 10.05
C SER A 57 5.75 -4.45 9.93
N SER A 58 5.50 -5.23 8.88
CA SER A 58 6.24 -6.45 8.59
C SER A 58 6.11 -6.81 7.11
N GLN A 59 7.11 -7.52 6.60
CA GLN A 59 7.09 -8.07 5.25
C GLN A 59 5.93 -9.05 5.03
N SER A 60 5.62 -9.89 6.03
CA SER A 60 4.51 -10.85 5.93
C SER A 60 3.16 -10.16 5.79
N TYR A 61 2.95 -9.06 6.53
CA TYR A 61 1.74 -8.25 6.39
C TYR A 61 1.68 -7.55 5.03
N PHE A 62 2.80 -6.99 4.56
CA PHE A 62 2.89 -6.44 3.21
C PHE A 62 2.53 -7.47 2.14
N ILE A 63 3.12 -8.67 2.17
CA ILE A 63 2.83 -9.74 1.19
C ILE A 63 1.35 -10.09 1.21
N LYS A 64 0.74 -10.23 2.39
CA LYS A 64 -0.69 -10.51 2.53
C LYS A 64 -1.54 -9.42 1.86
N VAL A 65 -1.33 -8.16 2.22
CA VAL A 65 -2.12 -7.03 1.68
C VAL A 65 -1.88 -6.88 0.18
N PHE A 66 -0.64 -7.04 -0.28
CA PHE A 66 -0.31 -7.01 -1.71
C PHE A 66 -1.07 -8.09 -2.47
N SER A 67 -1.04 -9.34 -2.00
CA SER A 67 -1.77 -10.44 -2.64
C SER A 67 -3.29 -10.24 -2.64
N GLU A 68 -3.86 -9.70 -1.55
CA GLU A 68 -5.29 -9.39 -1.47
C GLU A 68 -5.72 -8.31 -2.49
N VAL A 69 -4.86 -7.32 -2.74
CA VAL A 69 -5.16 -6.21 -3.66
C VAL A 69 -4.82 -6.53 -5.12
N VAL A 70 -3.71 -7.24 -5.37
CA VAL A 70 -3.18 -7.47 -6.73
C VAL A 70 -3.60 -8.85 -7.27
N GLY A 71 -3.92 -9.81 -6.40
CA GLY A 71 -4.29 -11.17 -6.77
C GLY A 71 -3.11 -12.14 -6.89
N GLU A 72 -1.89 -11.68 -6.63
CA GLU A 72 -0.65 -12.49 -6.65
C GLU A 72 0.39 -11.95 -5.67
N THR A 73 1.38 -12.76 -5.32
CA THR A 73 2.44 -12.32 -4.40
C THR A 73 3.39 -11.30 -5.05
N PRO A 74 4.07 -10.44 -4.26
CA PRO A 74 5.07 -9.51 -4.79
C PRO A 74 6.18 -10.20 -5.59
N GLY A 75 6.55 -11.43 -5.22
CA GLY A 75 7.56 -12.23 -5.92
C GLY A 75 7.09 -12.71 -7.29
N GLU A 76 5.84 -13.15 -7.40
CA GLU A 76 5.23 -13.52 -8.68
C GLU A 76 5.07 -12.30 -9.58
N TYR A 77 4.60 -11.18 -9.02
CA TYR A 77 4.50 -9.91 -9.73
C TYR A 77 5.86 -9.46 -10.29
N LEU A 78 6.91 -9.49 -9.47
CA LEU A 78 8.27 -9.20 -9.90
C LEU A 78 8.72 -10.08 -11.07
N LYS A 79 8.47 -11.40 -11.00
CA LYS A 79 8.87 -12.32 -12.07
C LYS A 79 8.18 -12.00 -13.40
N LYS A 80 6.95 -11.50 -13.37
CA LYS A 80 6.16 -11.13 -14.57
C LYS A 80 6.52 -9.75 -15.12
N HIS A 81 6.80 -8.79 -14.25
CA HIS A 81 6.88 -7.37 -14.62
C HIS A 81 8.30 -6.78 -14.61
N ARG A 82 9.27 -7.47 -13.99
CA ARG A 82 10.64 -6.99 -13.98
C ARG A 82 11.26 -7.24 -15.35
N VAL A 83 11.41 -6.17 -16.12
CA VAL A 83 12.16 -6.20 -17.37
C VAL A 83 13.61 -6.61 -17.04
N PRO A 84 14.16 -7.67 -17.66
CA PRO A 84 15.58 -7.97 -17.51
C PRO A 84 16.36 -6.78 -18.07
N ARG A 85 17.00 -6.00 -17.18
CA ARG A 85 18.05 -5.09 -17.61
C ARG A 85 19.28 -5.96 -17.82
N GLY A 86 19.55 -6.28 -19.08
CA GLY A 86 20.80 -6.92 -19.52
C GLY A 86 22.01 -6.06 -19.25
#